data_AF-A0A0C9U8H1-F1
#
_entry.id   AF-A0A0C9U8H1-F1
#
_cell.length_a   1.000
_cell.length_b   1.000
_cell.length_c   1.000
_cell.angle_alpha   90.00
_cell.angle_beta   90.00
_cell.angle_gamma   90.00
#
_symmetry.space_group_name_H-M   'P 1'
#
loop_
_entity.id
_entity.type
_entity.pdbx_description
1 polymer ?
#
loop_
_entity_poly.entity_id
_entity_poly.type
_entity_poly.pdbx_seq_one_letter_code
_entity_poly.pdbx_strand_id
1 'polypeptide(L)' 'MGALTQLYAGTMPEAGNVPGGYFIPWARLAEQQPRFKNEELQKRFKEWVDAELRAFTESSEGGWNA' A
#
# COMPACT_ATOMS: atom_id res chain seq x y z
N MET A 1 -15.73 6.54 -13.37
CA MET A 1 -15.86 6.38 -11.90
C MET A 1 -14.63 5.65 -11.37
N GLY A 2 -13.57 6.35 -10.93
CA GLY A 2 -12.41 5.62 -10.40
C GLY A 2 -11.22 6.47 -9.97
N ALA A 3 -10.92 7.56 -10.69
CA ALA A 3 -9.74 8.37 -10.38
C ALA A 3 -9.96 9.38 -9.25
N LEU A 4 -11.19 9.83 -8.99
CA LEU A 4 -11.44 10.96 -8.07
C LEU A 4 -10.87 10.72 -6.66
N THR A 5 -11.10 9.54 -6.07
CA THR A 5 -10.59 9.26 -4.72
C THR A 5 -9.07 9.25 -4.68
N GLN A 6 -8.41 8.67 -5.70
CA GLN A 6 -6.95 8.63 -5.77
C GLN A 6 -6.37 10.02 -6.06
N LEU A 7 -6.99 10.77 -6.96
CA LEU A 7 -6.63 12.15 -7.26
C LEU A 7 -6.75 13.03 -6.01
N TYR A 8 -7.87 12.94 -5.30
CA TYR A 8 -8.08 13.67 -4.04
C TYR A 8 -7.00 13.31 -3.00
N ALA A 9 -6.79 12.02 -2.74
CA ALA A 9 -5.81 11.55 -1.77
C ALA A 9 -4.37 11.97 -2.10
N GLY A 10 -4.03 12.05 -3.39
CA GLY A 10 -2.69 12.43 -3.85
C GLY A 10 -2.46 13.93 -4.03
N THR A 11 -3.50 14.78 -4.01
CA THR A 11 -3.35 16.21 -4.38
C THR A 11 -3.95 17.20 -3.40
N MET A 12 -4.94 16.81 -2.57
CA MET A 12 -5.58 17.74 -1.65
C MET A 12 -4.80 17.84 -0.33
N PRO A 13 -4.46 19.05 0.15
CA PRO A 13 -3.76 19.25 1.43
C PRO A 13 -4.49 18.61 2.61
N GLU A 14 -5.82 18.63 2.61
CA GLU A 14 -6.66 18.07 3.67
C GLU A 14 -6.50 16.56 3.80
N ALA A 15 -6.20 15.85 2.69
CA ALA A 15 -5.91 14.43 2.73
C ALA A 15 -4.61 14.13 3.49
N GLY A 16 -3.67 15.07 3.51
CA GLY A 16 -2.42 14.97 4.30
C GLY A 16 -2.64 14.98 5.81
N ASN A 17 -3.80 15.46 6.29
CA ASN A 17 -4.13 15.50 7.72
C ASN A 17 -4.57 14.12 8.27
N VAL A 18 -4.74 13.11 7.41
CA VAL A 18 -5.22 11.77 7.78
C VAL A 18 -4.27 10.67 7.26
N PRO A 19 -3.02 10.60 7.77
CA PRO A 19 -2.08 9.55 7.39
C PRO A 19 -2.65 8.16 7.73
N GLY A 20 -2.61 7.24 6.77
CA GLY A 20 -3.22 5.92 6.90
C GLY A 20 -4.76 5.91 6.83
N GLY A 21 -5.39 7.06 6.54
CA GLY A 21 -6.83 7.20 6.37
C GLY A 21 -7.36 6.36 5.20
N TYR A 22 -8.63 5.94 5.30
CA TYR A 22 -9.30 5.13 4.29
C TYR A 22 -10.42 5.91 3.63
N PHE A 23 -10.21 6.27 2.36
CA PHE A 23 -11.22 6.95 1.58
C PHE A 23 -12.02 5.96 0.73
N ILE A 24 -13.35 6.02 0.86
CA ILE A 24 -14.29 5.26 0.02
C ILE A 24 -14.59 6.05 -1.26
N PRO A 25 -15.33 5.50 -2.23
CA PRO A 25 -15.70 6.24 -3.44
C PRO A 25 -16.27 7.62 -3.12
N TRP A 26 -15.84 8.60 -3.93
CA TRP A 26 -16.17 10.02 -3.79
C TRP A 26 -15.41 10.76 -2.68
N ALA A 27 -14.18 10.34 -2.37
CA ALA A 27 -13.28 11.02 -1.43
C ALA A 27 -13.87 11.21 -0.02
N ARG A 28 -14.72 10.28 0.43
CA ARG A 28 -15.28 10.30 1.79
C ARG A 28 -14.42 9.47 2.72
N LEU A 29 -14.08 10.01 3.88
CA LEU A 29 -13.37 9.27 4.91
C LEU A 29 -14.30 8.23 5.55
N ALA A 30 -13.80 7.02 5.74
CA ALA A 30 -14.50 5.94 6.41
C ALA A 30 -13.57 5.17 7.34
N GLU A 31 -14.14 4.46 8.29
CA GLU A 31 -13.39 3.55 9.16
C GLU A 31 -13.14 2.21 8.45
N GLN A 32 -11.92 1.70 8.59
CA GLN A 32 -11.55 0.39 8.08
C GLN A 32 -12.12 -0.73 8.96
N GLN A 33 -12.42 -1.88 8.34
CA GLN A 33 -12.81 -3.08 9.08
C GLN A 33 -11.72 -3.50 10.09
N PRO A 34 -12.07 -4.09 11.25
CA PRO A 34 -11.10 -4.45 12.29
C PRO A 34 -9.95 -5.33 11.80
N ARG A 35 -10.21 -6.20 10.81
CA ARG A 35 -9.19 -7.07 10.20
C ARG A 35 -8.01 -6.29 9.63
N PHE A 36 -8.25 -5.10 9.09
CA PHE A 36 -7.18 -4.27 8.51
C PHE A 36 -6.30 -3.61 9.56
N LYS A 37 -6.70 -3.61 10.84
CA LYS A 37 -5.94 -3.04 11.97
C LYS A 37 -5.07 -4.09 12.68
N ASN A 38 -4.92 -5.30 12.14
CA ASN A 38 -4.07 -6.33 12.72
C ASN A 38 -2.60 -6.11 12.34
N GLU A 39 -1.85 -5.48 13.24
CA GLU A 39 -0.43 -5.13 13.04
C GLU A 39 0.48 -6.36 12.89
N GLU A 40 0.21 -7.46 13.61
CA GLU A 40 1.00 -8.68 13.51
C GLU A 40 0.90 -9.28 12.10
N LEU A 41 -0.30 -9.32 11.55
CA LEU A 41 -0.53 -9.79 10.18
C LEU A 41 0.16 -8.88 9.16
N GLN A 42 0.10 -7.56 9.34
CA GLN A 42 0.77 -6.60 8.45
C GLN A 42 2.29 -6.81 8.46
N LYS A 43 2.88 -7.02 9.64
CA LYS A 43 4.32 -7.27 9.79
C LYS A 43 4.74 -8.57 9.09
N ARG A 44 4.02 -9.66 9.34
CA ARG A 44 4.29 -10.96 8.70
C ARG A 44 4.17 -10.88 7.18
N PHE A 45 3.19 -10.12 6.67
CA PHE A 45 3.03 -9.90 5.23
C PHE A 45 4.23 -9.11 4.66
N LYS A 46 4.68 -8.06 5.34
CA LYS A 46 5.85 -7.28 4.91
C LYS A 46 7.11 -8.13 4.86
N GLU A 47 7.38 -8.92 5.90
CA GLU A 47 8.53 -9.81 5.97
C GLU A 47 8.54 -10.83 4.82
N TRP A 48 7.37 -11.37 4.48
CA TRP A 48 7.22 -12.26 3.35
C TRP A 48 7.49 -11.55 2.01
N VAL A 49 6.88 -10.39 1.75
CA VAL A 49 7.14 -9.61 0.53
C VAL A 49 8.63 -9.28 0.37
N ASP A 50 9.30 -8.88 1.47
CA ASP A 50 10.73 -8.58 1.45
C ASP A 50 11.60 -9.80 1.16
N ALA A 51 11.17 -11.01 1.58
CA ALA A 51 11.85 -12.25 1.25
C ALA A 51 11.70 -12.60 -0.24
N GLU A 52 10.49 -12.49 -0.79
CA GLU A 52 10.23 -12.73 -2.22
C GLU A 52 10.99 -11.75 -3.11
N LEU A 53 11.02 -10.46 -2.73
CA LEU A 53 11.77 -9.44 -3.47
C LEU A 53 13.27 -9.74 -3.47
N ARG A 54 13.85 -10.14 -2.34
CA ARG A 54 15.26 -10.52 -2.26
C ARG A 54 15.57 -11.72 -3.16
N ALA A 55 14.76 -12.78 -3.07
CA ALA A 55 14.93 -13.96 -3.92
C ALA A 55 14.81 -13.61 -5.42
N PHE A 56 13.86 -12.76 -5.79
CA PHE A 56 13.73 -12.27 -7.17
C PHE A 56 14.96 -11.48 -7.62
N THR A 57 15.42 -10.51 -6.82
CA THR A 57 16.60 -9.71 -7.14
C THR A 57 17.84 -10.58 -7.30
N GLU A 58 18.11 -11.50 -6.37
CA GLU A 58 19.23 -12.45 -6.44
C GLU A 58 19.16 -13.34 -7.69
N SER A 59 17.96 -13.77 -8.09
CA SER A 59 17.76 -14.52 -9.34
C SER A 59 17.99 -13.67 -10.60
N SER A 60 17.66 -12.38 -10.55
CA SER A 60 17.79 -11.46 -11.68
C SER A 60 19.23 -10.99 -11.91
N GLU A 61 20.03 -10.88 -10.85
CA GLU A 61 21.46 -10.54 -10.92
C GLU A 61 22.30 -11.64 -11.58
N GLY A 62 21.81 -12.89 -11.64
CA GLY A 62 22.42 -13.99 -12.38
C GLY A 62 22.01 -14.09 -13.86
N GLY A 63 21.14 -13.18 -14.35
CA GLY A 63 20.36 -13.37 -15.58
C GLY A 63 20.67 -12.45 -16.76
N TRP A 64 21.73 -11.62 -16.71
CA TRP A 64 22.13 -10.81 -17.87
C TRP A 64 23.66 -10.76 -18.04
N ASN A 65 24.19 -11.75 -18.74
CA ASN A 65 25.44 -11.62 -19.50
C ASN A 65 25.04 -11.49 -20.98
N ALA A 66 24.89 -10.25 -21.46
CA ALA A 66 24.85 -9.94 -22.88
C ALA A 66 26.20 -9.36 -23.32
#